data_AF-A0A962P2X5-F1
#
_entry.id   AF-A0A962P2X5-F1
#
_cell.length_a   1.000
_cell.length_b   1.000
_cell.length_c   1.000
_cell.angle_alpha   90.00
_cell.angle_beta   90.00
_cell.angle_gamma   90.00
#
_symmetry.space_group_name_H-M   'P 1'
#
loop_
_entity.id
_entity.type
_entity.pdbx_description
1 polymer ?
#
loop_
_entity_poly.entity_id
_entity_poly.type
_entity_poly.pdbx_seq_one_letter_code
_entity_poly.pdbx_strand_id
1 'polypeptide(L)'
;MTVRVCYNTHEFEAVDIHLRTLRDRQEFSDEQGVAADLGICSASWPMFGVVWPSGLVLAHYLFNFDITNKRILEVGCGIGLSSLLLNHLKADIT
;
A
#
# COMPACT_ATOMS: atom_id res chain seq x y z
N MET A 1 -13.65 19.36 -5.26
CA MET A 1 -13.67 18.41 -6.40
C MET A 1 -13.58 17.01 -5.82
N THR A 2 -14.36 16.06 -6.31
CA THR A 2 -14.28 14.67 -5.83
C THR A 2 -13.00 14.02 -6.36
N VAL A 3 -12.15 13.52 -5.47
CA VAL A 3 -10.92 12.80 -5.85
C VAL A 3 -11.30 11.53 -6.61
N ARG A 4 -10.67 11.32 -7.77
CA ARG A 4 -10.80 10.07 -8.51
C ARG A 4 -9.83 9.04 -7.91
N VAL A 5 -10.33 7.83 -7.70
CA VAL A 5 -9.54 6.73 -7.14
C VAL A 5 -9.34 5.63 -8.17
N CYS A 6 -8.30 4.81 -7.97
CA CYS A 6 -8.10 3.58 -8.72
C CYS A 6 -8.51 2.39 -7.86
N TYR A 7 -9.25 1.44 -8.43
CA TYR A 7 -9.52 0.15 -7.81
C TYR A 7 -8.76 -0.91 -8.59
N ASN A 8 -7.87 -1.64 -7.92
CA ASN A 8 -7.06 -2.68 -8.54
C ASN A 8 -7.11 -3.95 -7.71
N THR A 9 -7.03 -5.09 -8.38
CA THR A 9 -6.80 -6.39 -7.76
C THR A 9 -5.37 -6.82 -8.08
N HIS A 10 -4.64 -7.23 -7.06
CA HIS A 10 -3.34 -7.89 -7.20
C HIS A 10 -3.50 -9.36 -6.83
N GLU A 11 -3.24 -10.24 -7.79
CA GLU A 11 -3.48 -11.67 -7.69
C GLU A 11 -2.16 -12.42 -7.36
N PHE A 12 -2.21 -13.30 -6.38
CA PHE A 12 -1.11 -14.13 -5.89
C PHE A 12 -1.61 -15.59 -5.77
N GLU A 13 -1.52 -16.35 -6.86
CA GLU A 13 -2.10 -17.69 -6.99
C GLU A 13 -3.60 -17.73 -6.63
N ALA A 14 -3.95 -18.20 -5.42
CA ALA A 14 -5.33 -18.29 -4.93
C ALA A 14 -5.71 -17.12 -4.00
N VAL A 15 -4.85 -16.13 -3.83
CA VAL A 15 -5.05 -14.96 -2.96
C VAL A 15 -5.18 -13.70 -3.79
N ASP A 16 -6.25 -12.96 -3.54
CA ASP A 16 -6.49 -11.65 -4.16
C ASP A 16 -6.40 -10.54 -3.11
N ILE A 17 -5.63 -9.50 -3.41
CA ILE A 17 -5.59 -8.27 -2.62
C ILE A 17 -6.25 -7.15 -3.41
N HIS A 18 -7.41 -6.71 -2.95
CA HIS A 18 -8.16 -5.61 -3.56
C HIS A 18 -7.81 -4.28 -2.91
N LEU A 19 -7.31 -3.33 -3.69
CA LEU A 19 -6.89 -2.01 -3.21
C LEU A 19 -7.73 -0.89 -3.81
N ARG A 20 -7.97 0.12 -2.98
CA ARG A 20 -8.41 1.45 -3.40
C ARG A 20 -7.26 2.43 -3.17
N THR A 21 -6.75 3.02 -4.24
CA THR A 21 -5.59 3.91 -4.21
C THR A 21 -5.92 5.27 -4.82
N LEU A 22 -5.01 6.23 -4.69
CA LEU A 22 -4.98 7.39 -5.58
C LEU A 22 -4.89 6.92 -7.04
N ARG A 23 -5.47 7.70 -7.94
CA ARG A 23 -5.49 7.36 -9.36
C ARG A 23 -4.10 7.33 -9.98
N ASP A 24 -3.28 8.32 -9.62
CA ASP A 24 -1.92 8.48 -10.08
C ASP A 24 -1.11 9.34 -9.10
N ARG A 25 0.10 9.72 -9.50
CA ARG A 25 1.06 10.43 -8.66
C ARG A 25 0.79 11.95 -8.56
N GLN A 26 -0.26 12.45 -9.20
CA GLN A 26 -0.63 13.88 -9.19
C GLN A 26 -1.90 14.14 -8.37
N GLU A 27 -2.43 13.12 -7.72
CA GLU A 27 -3.63 13.21 -6.88
C GLU A 27 -3.27 13.27 -5.39
N PHE A 28 -4.16 13.87 -4.59
CA PHE A 28 -4.13 13.85 -3.13
C PHE A 28 -5.56 14.04 -2.60
N SER A 29 -5.84 13.68 -1.35
CA SER A 29 -7.19 13.75 -0.78
C SER A 29 -7.19 14.30 0.64
N ASP A 30 -7.37 15.61 0.79
CA ASP A 30 -7.40 16.29 2.07
C ASP A 30 -8.68 17.13 2.24
N GLU A 31 -9.83 16.47 2.26
CA GLU A 31 -11.15 17.14 2.26
C GLU A 31 -11.37 18.07 3.46
N GLN A 32 -10.72 17.77 4.59
CA GLN A 32 -10.86 18.52 5.85
C GLN A 32 -9.67 19.45 6.11
N GLY A 33 -8.65 19.47 5.24
CA GLY A 33 -7.43 20.27 5.44
C GLY A 33 -6.49 19.77 6.55
N VAL A 34 -6.80 18.62 7.18
CA VAL A 34 -6.07 18.09 8.33
C VAL A 34 -4.61 17.80 7.97
N ALA A 35 -4.35 17.27 6.78
CA ALA A 35 -2.97 16.96 6.38
C ALA A 35 -2.17 18.25 6.14
N ALA A 36 -2.77 19.24 5.47
CA ALA A 36 -2.15 20.55 5.27
C ALA A 36 -1.86 21.27 6.60
N ASP A 37 -2.80 21.23 7.56
CA ASP A 37 -2.64 21.79 8.90
C ASP A 37 -1.50 21.13 9.70
N LEU A 38 -1.24 19.84 9.45
CA LEU A 38 -0.11 19.10 9.99
C LEU A 38 1.21 19.32 9.22
N GLY A 39 1.21 20.17 8.19
CA GLY A 39 2.39 20.45 7.36
C GLY A 39 2.71 19.38 6.32
N ILE A 40 1.77 18.48 6.02
CA ILE A 40 1.95 17.44 4.99
C ILE A 40 1.67 18.04 3.62
N CYS A 41 2.72 18.12 2.80
CA CYS A 41 2.62 18.64 1.44
C CYS A 41 1.79 17.70 0.54
N SER A 42 0.95 18.26 -0.33
CA SER A 42 0.17 17.49 -1.32
C SER A 42 1.06 16.64 -2.23
N ALA A 43 2.27 17.12 -2.57
CA ALA A 43 3.24 16.38 -3.37
C ALA A 43 3.79 15.11 -2.69
N SER A 44 3.60 14.96 -1.38
CA SER A 44 4.06 13.80 -0.61
C SER A 44 3.10 12.62 -0.64
N TRP A 45 1.84 12.85 -1.00
CA TRP A 45 0.78 11.83 -0.97
C TRP A 45 1.03 10.59 -1.83
N PRO A 46 1.61 10.69 -3.04
CA PRO A 46 1.91 9.52 -3.84
C PRO A 46 2.85 8.53 -3.16
N MET A 47 3.66 8.95 -2.18
CA MET A 47 4.56 8.05 -1.47
C MET A 47 3.79 6.93 -0.76
N PHE A 48 2.58 7.21 -0.27
CA PHE A 48 1.73 6.26 0.44
C PHE A 48 0.37 6.00 -0.23
N GLY A 49 0.05 6.72 -1.29
CA GLY A 49 -1.26 6.67 -1.93
C GLY A 49 -1.35 5.85 -3.21
N VAL A 50 -0.25 5.31 -3.75
CA VAL A 50 -0.26 4.44 -4.95
C VAL A 50 0.53 3.16 -4.73
N VAL A 51 0.31 2.17 -5.58
CA VAL A 51 1.15 0.96 -5.63
C VAL A 51 2.43 1.28 -6.40
N TRP A 52 3.57 1.12 -5.74
CA TRP A 52 4.88 1.25 -6.37
C TRP A 52 5.32 -0.08 -6.99
N PRO A 53 5.98 -0.07 -8.17
CA PRO A 53 6.45 -1.30 -8.81
C PRO A 53 7.33 -2.18 -7.91
N SER A 54 8.15 -1.56 -7.05
CA SER A 54 8.97 -2.27 -6.07
C SER A 54 8.14 -3.04 -5.04
N GLY A 55 7.04 -2.46 -4.54
CA GLY A 55 6.14 -3.12 -3.60
C GLY A 55 5.40 -4.30 -4.23
N LEU A 56 5.04 -4.20 -5.52
CA LEU A 56 4.45 -5.31 -6.26
C LEU A 56 5.44 -6.48 -6.40
N VAL A 57 6.68 -6.20 -6.81
CA VAL A 57 7.74 -7.21 -6.92
C VAL A 57 8.03 -7.85 -5.57
N LEU A 58 8.11 -7.06 -4.51
CA LEU A 58 8.32 -7.56 -3.14
C LEU A 58 7.16 -8.46 -2.70
N ALA A 59 5.91 -8.07 -2.95
CA ALA A 59 4.74 -8.90 -2.61
C ALA A 59 4.78 -10.26 -3.33
N HIS A 60 5.09 -10.29 -4.63
CA HIS A 60 5.21 -11.57 -5.36
C HIS A 60 6.36 -12.45 -4.84
N TYR A 61 7.48 -11.84 -4.44
CA TYR A 61 8.57 -12.58 -3.80
C TYR A 61 8.15 -13.15 -2.44
N LEU A 62 7.50 -12.33 -1.61
CA LEU A 62 7.10 -12.70 -0.26
C LEU A 62 6.00 -13.76 -0.21
N PHE A 63 5.14 -13.86 -1.24
CA PHE A 63 4.09 -14.88 -1.31
C PHE A 63 4.63 -16.30 -1.12
N ASN A 64 5.83 -16.58 -1.67
CA ASN A 64 6.48 -17.87 -1.60
C ASN A 64 7.64 -17.92 -0.58
N PHE A 65 7.84 -16.84 0.18
CA PHE A 65 8.92 -16.75 1.15
C PHE A 65 8.51 -17.42 2.46
N ASP A 66 9.42 -18.17 3.08
CA ASP A 66 9.15 -18.75 4.40
C ASP A 66 9.12 -17.66 5.48
N ILE A 67 7.92 -17.35 5.93
CA ILE A 67 7.61 -16.34 6.96
C ILE A 67 7.42 -16.95 8.35
N THR A 68 7.59 -18.27 8.50
CA THR A 68 7.32 -18.99 9.75
C THR A 68 8.21 -18.49 10.88
N ASN A 69 7.60 -18.22 12.04
CA ASN A 69 8.28 -17.73 13.25
C ASN A 69 9.09 -16.42 13.05
N LYS A 70 8.74 -15.59 12.07
CA LYS A 70 9.34 -14.27 11.87
C LYS A 70 8.40 -13.18 12.37
N ARG A 71 8.97 -12.18 13.05
CA ARG A 71 8.35 -10.88 13.27
C ARG A 71 8.91 -9.90 12.25
N ILE A 72 8.03 -9.30 11.46
CA ILE A 72 8.36 -8.54 10.26
C ILE A 72 8.00 -7.07 10.51
N LEU A 73 8.87 -6.17 10.08
CA LEU A 73 8.64 -4.72 10.06
C LEU A 73 8.82 -4.22 8.63
N GLU A 74 7.78 -3.63 8.03
CA GLU A 74 7.89 -3.04 6.70
C GLU A 74 8.11 -1.52 6.80
N VAL A 75 9.36 -1.09 6.66
CA VAL A 75 9.69 0.35 6.63
C VAL A 75 9.46 0.92 5.24
N GLY A 76 8.65 1.98 5.15
CA GLY A 76 8.35 2.61 3.87
C GLY A 76 7.41 1.78 3.00
N CYS A 77 6.39 1.15 3.61
CA CYS A 77 5.42 0.27 2.95
C CYS A 77 4.54 0.95 1.89
N GLY A 78 4.52 2.28 1.85
CA GLY A 78 3.67 3.04 0.95
C GLY A 78 2.20 2.75 1.21
N ILE A 79 1.47 2.27 0.20
CA ILE A 79 0.07 1.81 0.35
C ILE A 79 -0.04 0.44 1.05
N GLY A 80 1.09 -0.24 1.30
CA GLY A 80 1.16 -1.45 2.10
C GLY A 80 0.77 -2.75 1.39
N LEU A 81 0.96 -2.87 0.06
CA LEU A 81 0.59 -4.10 -0.67
C LEU A 81 1.26 -5.36 -0.08
N SER A 82 2.57 -5.32 0.21
CA SER A 82 3.29 -6.44 0.82
C SER A 82 2.82 -6.70 2.25
N SER A 83 2.66 -5.66 3.08
CA SER A 83 2.05 -5.76 4.41
C SER A 83 0.66 -6.42 4.39
N LEU A 84 -0.21 -6.02 3.47
CA LEU A 84 -1.57 -6.56 3.33
C LEU A 84 -1.54 -8.03 2.92
N LEU A 85 -0.67 -8.40 1.99
CA LEU A 85 -0.47 -9.81 1.61
C LEU A 85 0.02 -10.63 2.81
N LEU A 86 1.06 -10.18 3.50
CA LEU A 86 1.62 -10.88 4.67
C LEU A 86 0.59 -10.99 5.80
N ASN A 87 -0.23 -9.96 6.01
CA ASN A 87 -1.34 -9.99 6.96
C ASN A 87 -2.39 -11.04 6.56
N HIS A 88 -2.75 -11.13 5.27
CA HIS A 88 -3.64 -12.18 4.75
C HIS A 88 -3.08 -13.59 5.01
N LEU A 89 -1.76 -13.76 4.84
CA LEU A 89 -1.03 -15.00 5.16
C LEU A 89 -0.83 -15.23 6.67
N LYS A 90 -1.41 -14.37 7.53
CA LYS A 90 -1.33 -14.43 9.00
C LYS A 90 0.09 -14.32 9.56
N ALA A 91 0.98 -13.59 8.87
CA ALA A 91 2.30 -13.25 9.38
C ALA A 91 2.20 -12.29 10.59
N ASP A 92 3.20 -12.32 11.47
CA ASP A 92 3.41 -11.28 12.49
C ASP A 92 4.12 -10.08 11.83
N ILE A 93 3.34 -9.23 11.16
CA ILE A 93 3.79 -8.03 10.43
C ILE A 93 3.29 -6.76 11.12
N THR A 94 4.15 -5.74 11.21
CA THR A 94 3.82 -4.38 11.67
C THR A 94 4.41 -3.34 10.72
#